data_AF-A0A1X0LAQ2-F1
#
_entry.id   AF-A0A1X0LAQ2-F1
#
_cell.length_a   1.000
_cell.length_b   1.000
_cell.length_c   1.000
_cell.angle_alpha   90.00
_cell.angle_beta   90.00
_cell.angle_gamma   90.00
#
_symmetry.space_group_name_H-M   'P 1'
#
loop_
_entity.id
_entity.type
_entity.pdbx_description
1 polymer ?
#
loop_
_entity_poly.entity_id
_entity_poly.type
_entity_poly.pdbx_seq_one_letter_code
_entity_poly.pdbx_strand_id
1 'polypeptide(L)'
;MVPLWFTLSALCFVGAVVLLYVDVDRQRGRSRRRRSWARSHGFDYERESTEILHRWKRGVMSTVGDVPAKNVVLGQIRGEAVYIFDLEEVATVIALHRKVGTNVVVDLRLKGLKEPRESDIWLLGAIGPRMVYSTNLDAARRACDRRMVTFAHTAPDCAEIMWNEQNWTLVSMPISSTRTQWDEGLRTVRQFNDLLRVLPPLPQDETSAESAEPARNAAPGRPLASARQAELPPRRAQVDPAAGLIPDPARRVAEPVRREEGRPEGVRRPPPAGRNGRQASNFQH
;
A
#
# COMPACT_ATOMS: atom_id res chain seq x y z
N MET A 1 -43.94 -25.65 -40.12
CA MET A 1 -43.17 -25.75 -38.86
C MET A 1 -41.70 -25.43 -39.04
N VAL A 2 -41.04 -25.87 -40.11
CA VAL A 2 -39.62 -25.60 -40.42
C VAL A 2 -39.22 -24.10 -40.56
N PRO A 3 -39.96 -23.22 -41.27
CA PRO A 3 -39.49 -21.84 -41.50
C PRO A 3 -39.45 -20.97 -40.23
N LEU A 4 -40.25 -21.29 -39.21
CA LEU A 4 -40.27 -20.58 -37.93
C LEU A 4 -39.00 -20.85 -37.10
N TRP A 5 -38.45 -22.05 -37.19
CA TRP A 5 -37.18 -22.38 -36.55
C TRP A 5 -36.02 -21.63 -37.21
N PHE A 6 -36.03 -21.50 -38.55
CA PHE A 6 -35.00 -20.74 -39.27
C PHE A 6 -35.02 -19.25 -38.94
N THR A 7 -36.20 -18.62 -38.81
CA THR A 7 -36.29 -17.21 -38.41
C THR A 7 -35.85 -16.99 -36.96
N LEU A 8 -36.21 -17.90 -36.05
CA LEU A 8 -35.75 -17.87 -34.66
C LEU A 8 -34.22 -18.06 -34.57
N SER A 9 -33.66 -19.01 -35.31
CA SER A 9 -32.21 -19.23 -35.37
C SER A 9 -31.48 -18.03 -35.96
N ALA A 10 -32.02 -17.41 -37.03
CA ALA A 10 -31.45 -16.20 -37.61
C ALA A 10 -31.47 -15.04 -36.61
N LEU A 11 -32.57 -14.85 -35.87
CA LEU A 11 -32.68 -13.83 -34.83
C LEU A 11 -31.68 -14.07 -33.69
N CYS A 12 -31.55 -15.31 -33.20
CA CYS A 12 -30.56 -15.67 -32.18
C CYS A 12 -29.14 -15.44 -32.67
N PHE A 13 -28.84 -15.75 -33.94
CA PHE A 13 -27.51 -15.54 -34.51
C PHE A 13 -27.17 -14.05 -34.60
N VAL A 14 -28.10 -13.21 -35.08
CA VAL A 14 -27.92 -11.76 -35.10
C VAL A 14 -27.71 -11.23 -33.67
N GLY A 15 -28.50 -11.69 -32.70
CA GLY A 15 -28.32 -11.34 -31.29
C GLY A 15 -26.93 -11.71 -30.75
N ALA A 16 -26.45 -12.92 -31.05
CA ALA A 16 -25.12 -13.37 -30.66
C ALA A 16 -24.00 -12.53 -31.28
N VAL A 17 -24.12 -12.19 -32.58
CA VAL A 17 -23.14 -11.32 -33.26
C VAL A 17 -23.10 -9.92 -32.65
N VAL A 18 -24.26 -9.36 -32.32
CA VAL A 18 -24.34 -8.03 -31.66
C VAL A 18 -23.71 -8.07 -30.27
N LEU A 19 -24.00 -9.10 -29.46
CA LEU A 19 -23.41 -9.26 -28.14
C LEU A 19 -21.89 -9.43 -28.20
N LEU A 20 -21.39 -10.22 -29.16
CA LEU A 20 -19.96 -10.39 -29.39
C LEU A 20 -19.30 -9.06 -29.77
N TYR A 21 -19.92 -8.29 -30.67
CA TYR A 21 -19.40 -6.99 -31.07
C TYR A 21 -19.29 -6.02 -29.89
N VAL A 22 -20.33 -5.95 -29.04
CA VAL A 22 -20.33 -5.10 -27.85
C VAL A 22 -19.27 -5.56 -26.86
N ASP A 23 -19.08 -6.86 -26.66
CA ASP A 23 -18.04 -7.37 -25.77
C ASP A 23 -16.63 -7.03 -26.28
N VAL A 24 -16.35 -7.27 -27.56
CA VAL A 24 -15.06 -6.95 -28.18
C VAL A 24 -14.76 -5.45 -28.09
N ASP A 25 -15.75 -4.58 -28.30
CA ASP A 25 -15.55 -3.14 -28.18
C ASP A 25 -15.28 -2.71 -26.74
N ARG A 26 -15.99 -3.29 -25.76
CA ARG A 26 -15.72 -3.08 -24.33
C ARG A 26 -14.30 -3.50 -23.95
N GLN A 27 -13.85 -4.67 -24.41
CA GLN A 27 -12.50 -5.17 -24.18
C GLN A 27 -11.45 -4.23 -24.80
N ARG A 28 -11.63 -3.84 -26.06
CA ARG A 28 -10.73 -2.90 -26.77
C ARG A 28 -10.69 -1.53 -26.08
N GLY A 29 -11.82 -1.02 -25.63
CA GLY A 29 -11.93 0.23 -24.87
C GLY A 29 -11.19 0.17 -23.54
N ARG A 30 -11.28 -0.97 -22.81
CA ARG A 30 -10.54 -1.20 -21.56
C ARG A 30 -9.03 -1.21 -21.80
N SER A 31 -8.55 -1.96 -22.79
CA SER A 31 -7.12 -2.03 -23.14
C SER A 31 -6.55 -0.66 -23.50
N ARG A 32 -7.28 0.14 -24.29
CA ARG A 32 -6.87 1.52 -24.65
C ARG A 32 -6.77 2.41 -23.41
N ARG A 33 -7.77 2.35 -22.52
CA ARG A 33 -7.76 3.12 -21.25
C ARG A 33 -6.60 2.70 -20.35
N ARG A 34 -6.35 1.40 -20.19
CA ARG A 34 -5.23 0.89 -19.39
C ARG A 34 -3.88 1.31 -19.96
N ARG A 35 -3.69 1.19 -21.28
CA ARG A 35 -2.46 1.64 -21.96
C ARG A 35 -2.22 3.15 -21.80
N SER A 36 -3.27 3.96 -21.93
CA SER A 36 -3.16 5.41 -21.72
C SER A 36 -2.83 5.76 -20.27
N TRP A 37 -3.39 5.02 -19.32
CA TRP A 37 -3.14 5.22 -17.90
C TRP A 37 -1.72 4.80 -17.51
N ALA A 38 -1.24 3.66 -18.01
CA ALA A 38 0.12 3.18 -17.79
C ALA A 38 1.15 4.21 -18.27
N ARG A 39 0.97 4.73 -19.49
CA ARG A 39 1.81 5.81 -20.04
C ARG A 39 1.83 7.06 -19.16
N SER A 40 0.70 7.45 -18.58
CA SER A 40 0.65 8.64 -17.69
C SER A 40 1.39 8.45 -16.37
N HIS A 41 1.59 7.20 -15.94
CA HIS A 41 2.35 6.85 -14.75
C HIS A 41 3.82 6.51 -15.03
N GLY A 42 4.24 6.51 -16.31
CA GLY A 42 5.56 6.04 -16.71
C GLY A 42 5.73 4.53 -16.56
N PHE A 43 4.63 3.78 -16.63
CA PHE A 43 4.62 2.32 -16.55
C PHE A 43 4.57 1.70 -17.94
N ASP A 44 5.15 0.52 -18.06
CA ASP A 44 5.12 -0.29 -19.28
C ASP A 44 3.79 -1.03 -19.38
N TYR A 45 3.31 -1.20 -20.61
CA TYR A 45 2.04 -1.89 -20.89
C TYR A 45 2.30 -3.07 -21.82
N GLU A 46 1.83 -4.24 -21.39
CA GLU A 46 1.83 -5.48 -22.15
C GLU A 46 0.40 -5.97 -22.30
N ARG A 47 0.07 -6.49 -23.48
CA ARG A 47 -1.32 -6.88 -23.78
C ARG A 47 -1.74 -8.12 -23.01
N GLU A 48 -0.84 -9.10 -22.91
CA GLU A 48 -1.09 -10.41 -22.35
C GLU A 48 0.22 -11.00 -21.84
N SER A 49 0.20 -11.64 -20.66
CA SER A 49 1.35 -12.34 -20.09
C SER A 49 0.86 -13.53 -19.25
N THR A 50 1.48 -14.69 -19.42
CA THR A 50 1.16 -15.91 -18.66
C THR A 50 2.17 -16.15 -17.53
N GLU A 51 3.42 -15.75 -17.72
CA GLU A 51 4.52 -16.05 -16.80
C GLU A 51 4.39 -15.36 -15.42
N ILE A 52 3.72 -14.20 -15.38
CA ILE A 52 3.62 -13.42 -14.14
C ILE A 52 2.72 -14.11 -13.09
N LEU A 53 1.76 -14.93 -13.51
CA LEU A 53 0.75 -15.50 -12.62
C LEU A 53 1.30 -16.59 -11.72
N HIS A 54 2.33 -17.33 -12.15
CA HIS A 54 2.98 -18.36 -11.35
C HIS A 54 3.64 -17.84 -10.06
N ARG A 55 3.76 -16.51 -9.92
CA ARG A 55 4.34 -15.85 -8.74
C ARG A 55 3.38 -15.79 -7.55
N TRP A 56 2.08 -15.96 -7.79
CA TRP A 56 1.04 -15.82 -6.77
C TRP A 56 0.15 -17.05 -6.73
N LYS A 57 -0.29 -17.46 -5.53
CA LYS A 57 -1.05 -18.70 -5.35
C LYS A 57 -2.35 -18.53 -4.58
N ARG A 58 -2.51 -17.43 -3.83
CA ARG A 58 -3.61 -17.23 -2.88
C ARG A 58 -4.60 -16.15 -3.33
N GLY A 59 -5.66 -15.99 -2.56
CA GLY A 59 -6.68 -14.96 -2.78
C GLY A 59 -7.49 -15.26 -4.02
N VAL A 60 -7.57 -14.31 -4.96
CA VAL A 60 -8.30 -14.54 -6.22
C VAL A 60 -7.58 -15.58 -7.08
N MET A 61 -6.25 -15.71 -6.97
CA MET A 61 -5.47 -16.65 -7.77
C MET A 61 -5.83 -18.12 -7.48
N SER A 62 -6.27 -18.46 -6.26
CA SER A 62 -6.69 -19.83 -5.93
C SER A 62 -8.08 -20.18 -6.47
N THR A 63 -8.86 -19.18 -6.89
CA THR A 63 -10.18 -19.38 -7.49
C THR A 63 -10.13 -19.48 -9.01
N VAL A 64 -9.11 -18.89 -9.62
CA VAL A 64 -8.93 -18.83 -11.07
C VAL A 64 -8.04 -19.98 -11.52
N GLY A 65 -8.42 -20.63 -12.62
CA GLY A 65 -7.60 -21.66 -13.25
C GLY A 65 -6.40 -21.07 -14.00
N ASP A 66 -5.86 -21.84 -14.94
CA ASP A 66 -4.78 -21.39 -15.83
C ASP A 66 -5.33 -20.40 -16.89
N VAL A 67 -5.56 -19.17 -16.46
CA VAL A 67 -6.11 -18.08 -17.29
C VAL A 67 -5.01 -17.06 -17.54
N PRO A 68 -4.77 -16.59 -18.77
CA PRO A 68 -3.73 -15.60 -19.04
C PRO A 68 -4.06 -14.23 -18.41
N ALA A 69 -3.03 -13.51 -17.96
CA ALA A 69 -3.19 -12.16 -17.46
C ALA A 69 -3.30 -11.19 -18.65
N LYS A 70 -4.38 -10.40 -18.72
CA LYS A 70 -4.61 -9.43 -19.79
C LYS A 70 -4.37 -8.00 -19.29
N ASN A 71 -4.08 -7.07 -20.21
CA ASN A 71 -3.87 -5.65 -19.92
C ASN A 71 -2.86 -5.41 -18.79
N VAL A 72 -1.74 -6.12 -18.88
CA VAL A 72 -0.67 -6.11 -17.89
C VAL A 72 0.04 -4.76 -17.92
N VAL A 73 0.24 -4.17 -16.75
CA VAL A 73 1.02 -2.96 -16.54
C VAL A 73 2.12 -3.28 -15.56
N LEU A 74 3.35 -3.01 -15.97
CA LEU A 74 4.56 -3.18 -15.18
C LEU A 74 5.08 -1.81 -14.79
N GLY A 75 5.30 -1.60 -13.51
CA GLY A 75 5.76 -0.32 -12.99
C GLY A 75 6.68 -0.47 -11.79
N GLN A 76 7.14 0.67 -11.31
CA GLN A 76 7.89 0.76 -10.06
C GLN A 76 7.39 1.92 -9.22
N ILE A 77 7.34 1.70 -7.92
CA ILE A 77 6.87 2.65 -6.93
C ILE A 77 7.90 2.69 -5.81
N ARG A 78 8.57 3.83 -5.62
CA ARG A 78 9.63 3.97 -4.59
C ARG A 78 10.70 2.86 -4.68
N GLY A 79 10.97 2.34 -5.88
CA GLY A 79 11.90 1.23 -6.13
C GLY A 79 11.32 -0.18 -5.94
N GLU A 80 10.06 -0.31 -5.51
CA GLU A 80 9.35 -1.60 -5.42
C GLU A 80 8.59 -1.87 -6.73
N ALA A 81 8.72 -3.07 -7.28
CA ALA A 81 8.00 -3.47 -8.50
C ALA A 81 6.48 -3.54 -8.25
N VAL A 82 5.69 -3.05 -9.20
CA VAL A 82 4.24 -3.16 -9.18
C VAL A 82 3.74 -3.79 -10.48
N TYR A 83 2.83 -4.74 -10.35
CA TYR A 83 2.13 -5.38 -11.46
C TYR A 83 0.64 -5.08 -11.34
N ILE A 84 0.01 -4.75 -12.45
CA ILE A 84 -1.42 -4.54 -12.51
C ILE A 84 -1.94 -5.28 -13.73
N PHE A 85 -2.88 -6.17 -13.55
CA PHE A 85 -3.37 -7.02 -14.62
C PHE A 85 -4.82 -7.39 -14.41
N ASP A 86 -5.48 -7.78 -15.49
CA ASP A 86 -6.86 -8.24 -15.47
C ASP A 86 -6.86 -9.76 -15.62
N LEU A 87 -7.52 -10.44 -14.70
CA LEU A 87 -7.91 -11.84 -14.82
C LEU A 87 -9.25 -11.87 -15.55
N GLU A 88 -9.31 -12.59 -16.67
CA GLU A 88 -10.46 -12.58 -17.59
C GLU A 88 -11.79 -12.81 -16.87
N GLU A 89 -12.68 -11.82 -16.96
CA GLU A 89 -14.01 -11.76 -16.33
C GLU A 89 -14.07 -11.88 -14.79
N VAL A 90 -12.94 -12.05 -14.10
CA VAL A 90 -12.91 -12.24 -12.65
C VAL A 90 -12.62 -10.93 -11.93
N ALA A 91 -11.42 -10.37 -12.10
CA ALA A 91 -10.98 -9.20 -11.33
C ALA A 91 -9.78 -8.52 -11.98
N THR A 92 -9.59 -7.24 -11.67
CA THR A 92 -8.30 -6.57 -11.84
C THR A 92 -7.51 -6.72 -10.54
N VAL A 93 -6.25 -7.15 -10.65
CA VAL A 93 -5.35 -7.36 -9.53
C VAL A 93 -4.18 -6.39 -9.61
N ILE A 94 -3.84 -5.81 -8.46
CA ILE A 94 -2.68 -4.95 -8.25
C ILE A 94 -1.77 -5.67 -7.27
N ALA A 95 -0.56 -6.04 -7.70
CA ALA A 95 0.46 -6.69 -6.88
C ALA A 95 1.66 -5.77 -6.68
N LEU A 96 2.00 -5.47 -5.43
CA LEU A 96 3.14 -4.66 -5.02
C LEU A 96 4.20 -5.56 -4.36
N HIS A 97 5.45 -5.42 -4.79
CA HIS A 97 6.58 -6.13 -4.21
C HIS A 97 6.88 -5.60 -2.80
N ARG A 98 7.11 -6.50 -1.85
CA ARG A 98 7.45 -6.17 -0.47
C ARG A 98 8.95 -6.13 -0.30
N LYS A 99 9.47 -5.12 0.40
CA LYS A 99 10.90 -5.07 0.76
C LYS A 99 11.32 -6.20 1.72
N VAL A 100 10.43 -6.61 2.63
CA VAL A 100 10.69 -7.67 3.61
C VAL A 100 9.61 -8.74 3.48
N GLY A 101 10.06 -9.97 3.24
CA GLY A 101 9.19 -11.13 3.10
C GLY A 101 8.66 -11.65 4.43
N THR A 102 7.51 -12.32 4.42
CA THR A 102 6.85 -12.90 5.61
C THR A 102 6.20 -14.24 5.26
N ASN A 103 6.22 -15.22 6.18
CA ASN A 103 5.45 -16.47 6.01
C ASN A 103 3.99 -16.34 6.48
N VAL A 104 3.67 -15.26 7.19
CA VAL A 104 2.31 -14.98 7.64
C VAL A 104 1.52 -14.34 6.51
N VAL A 105 0.38 -14.94 6.20
CA VAL A 105 -0.60 -14.43 5.24
C VAL A 105 -1.75 -13.82 6.02
N VAL A 106 -2.06 -12.56 5.72
CA VAL A 106 -3.26 -11.87 6.18
C VAL A 106 -4.12 -11.59 4.97
N ASP A 107 -5.38 -12.00 5.03
CA ASP A 107 -6.38 -11.81 3.99
C ASP A 107 -7.54 -10.99 4.57
N LEU A 108 -7.77 -9.82 3.98
CA LEU A 108 -8.81 -8.87 4.35
C LEU A 108 -9.78 -8.75 3.17
N ARG A 109 -11.00 -9.24 3.35
CA ARG A 109 -12.03 -9.27 2.30
C ARG A 109 -13.31 -8.58 2.74
N LEU A 110 -14.08 -8.03 1.80
CA LEU A 110 -15.40 -7.49 2.09
C LEU A 110 -16.33 -8.56 2.67
N LYS A 111 -17.21 -8.14 3.59
CA LYS A 111 -18.27 -8.99 4.12
C LYS A 111 -19.19 -9.46 2.99
N GLY A 112 -19.56 -10.74 3.01
CA GLY A 112 -20.42 -11.36 2.00
C GLY A 112 -19.66 -12.04 0.85
N LEU A 113 -18.34 -11.81 0.74
CA LEU A 113 -17.50 -12.65 -0.11
C LEU A 113 -17.28 -14.01 0.57
N LYS A 114 -17.15 -15.07 -0.25
CA LYS A 114 -16.85 -16.42 0.25
C LYS A 114 -15.55 -16.39 1.03
N GLU A 115 -15.40 -17.29 2.00
CA GLU A 115 -14.16 -17.43 2.78
C GLU A 115 -13.01 -17.95 1.91
N PRO A 116 -11.74 -17.77 2.32
CA PRO A 116 -10.61 -18.34 1.59
C PRO A 116 -10.79 -19.86 1.46
N ARG A 117 -10.37 -20.43 0.32
CA ARG A 117 -10.54 -21.87 0.06
C ARG A 117 -9.46 -22.70 0.75
N GLU A 118 -8.35 -22.07 1.09
CA GLU A 118 -7.20 -22.70 1.70
C GLU A 118 -7.54 -23.21 3.11
N SER A 119 -7.09 -24.42 3.46
CA SER A 119 -7.39 -25.04 4.76
C SER A 119 -6.48 -24.56 5.89
N ASP A 120 -5.41 -23.83 5.56
CA ASP A 120 -4.38 -23.36 6.49
C ASP A 120 -4.59 -21.92 6.95
N ILE A 121 -5.77 -21.35 6.67
CA ILE A 121 -6.13 -19.98 7.03
C ILE A 121 -7.42 -19.97 7.85
N TRP A 122 -7.41 -19.21 8.95
CA TRP A 122 -8.52 -19.18 9.89
C TRP A 122 -9.08 -17.77 10.04
N LEU A 123 -10.37 -17.68 10.32
CA LEU A 123 -11.05 -16.41 10.59
C LEU A 123 -10.55 -15.81 11.90
N LEU A 124 -10.03 -14.58 11.84
CA LEU A 124 -9.66 -13.80 13.01
C LEU A 124 -10.86 -13.03 13.57
N GLY A 125 -11.65 -12.40 12.69
CA GLY A 125 -12.81 -11.60 13.07
C GLY A 125 -13.21 -10.56 12.03
N ALA A 126 -14.22 -9.76 12.38
CA ALA A 126 -14.74 -8.70 11.54
C ALA A 126 -14.13 -7.35 11.92
N ILE A 127 -13.68 -6.59 10.92
CA ILE A 127 -13.24 -5.20 11.08
C ILE A 127 -14.05 -4.32 10.12
N GLY A 128 -15.01 -3.57 10.67
CA GLY A 128 -15.87 -2.69 9.89
C GLY A 128 -16.66 -3.44 8.80
N PRO A 129 -16.54 -3.06 7.51
CA PRO A 129 -17.20 -3.76 6.40
C PRO A 129 -16.44 -5.02 5.93
N ARG A 130 -15.35 -5.42 6.59
CA ARG A 130 -14.43 -6.46 6.12
C ARG A 130 -14.23 -7.58 7.15
N MET A 131 -13.85 -8.75 6.67
CA MET A 131 -13.49 -9.94 7.44
C MET A 131 -11.99 -10.20 7.28
N VAL A 132 -11.32 -10.51 8.38
CA VAL A 132 -9.88 -10.81 8.41
C VAL A 132 -9.68 -12.30 8.62
N TYR A 133 -8.86 -12.90 7.76
CA TYR A 133 -8.38 -14.27 7.83
C TYR A 133 -6.86 -14.27 7.91
N SER A 134 -6.27 -15.24 8.60
CA SER A 134 -4.82 -15.35 8.70
C SER A 134 -4.34 -16.78 8.91
N THR A 135 -3.15 -17.09 8.39
CA THR A 135 -2.44 -18.36 8.68
C THR A 135 -1.85 -18.37 10.10
N ASN A 136 -1.66 -17.20 10.71
CA ASN A 136 -1.26 -17.08 12.11
C ASN A 136 -2.11 -16.00 12.79
N LEU A 137 -3.00 -16.43 13.69
CA LEU A 137 -3.94 -15.53 14.36
C LEU A 137 -3.23 -14.55 15.30
N ASP A 138 -2.15 -14.95 15.95
CA ASP A 138 -1.45 -14.08 16.91
C ASP A 138 -0.60 -13.01 16.23
N ALA A 139 0.02 -13.35 15.10
CA ALA A 139 0.68 -12.37 14.24
C ALA A 139 -0.32 -11.40 13.63
N ALA A 140 -1.48 -11.89 13.18
CA ALA A 140 -2.53 -11.04 12.63
C ALA A 140 -3.17 -10.13 13.69
N ARG A 141 -3.38 -10.59 14.93
CA ARG A 141 -3.85 -9.73 16.04
C ARG A 141 -2.88 -8.57 16.30
N ARG A 142 -1.57 -8.83 16.26
CA ARG A 142 -0.56 -7.78 16.40
C ARG A 142 -0.56 -6.80 15.23
N ALA A 143 -0.82 -7.28 14.02
CA ALA A 143 -0.95 -6.43 12.83
C ALA A 143 -2.28 -5.66 12.78
N CYS A 144 -3.34 -6.18 13.40
CA CYS A 144 -4.66 -5.55 13.48
C CYS A 144 -4.73 -4.49 14.59
N ASP A 145 -3.85 -3.49 14.50
CA ASP A 145 -3.85 -2.34 15.40
C ASP A 145 -4.96 -1.33 15.05
N ARG A 146 -4.99 -0.20 15.76
CA ARG A 146 -5.92 0.91 15.48
C ARG A 146 -5.85 1.39 14.03
N ARG A 147 -4.67 1.36 13.40
CA ARG A 147 -4.48 1.83 12.02
C ARG A 147 -5.09 0.86 11.02
N MET A 148 -4.95 -0.45 11.24
CA MET A 148 -5.64 -1.47 10.44
C MET A 148 -7.15 -1.33 10.55
N VAL A 149 -7.68 -1.06 11.76
CA VAL A 149 -9.12 -0.81 11.95
C VAL A 149 -9.58 0.40 11.16
N THR A 150 -8.88 1.54 11.27
CA THR A 150 -9.21 2.73 10.47
C THR A 150 -9.12 2.45 8.97
N PHE A 151 -8.05 1.78 8.52
CA PHE A 151 -7.87 1.41 7.13
C PHE A 151 -9.02 0.57 6.59
N ALA A 152 -9.48 -0.44 7.33
CA ALA A 152 -10.60 -1.29 6.91
C ALA A 152 -11.92 -0.51 6.75
N HIS A 153 -12.11 0.60 7.48
CA HIS A 153 -13.26 1.49 7.33
C HIS A 153 -13.09 2.53 6.21
N THR A 154 -11.88 3.01 5.95
CA THR A 154 -11.61 4.05 4.94
C THR A 154 -11.27 3.51 3.57
N ALA A 155 -10.84 2.24 3.48
CA ALA A 155 -10.47 1.61 2.22
C ALA A 155 -11.69 1.51 1.29
N PRO A 156 -11.53 1.86 0.00
CA PRO A 156 -12.65 1.93 -0.93
C PRO A 156 -13.26 0.55 -1.15
N ASP A 157 -14.58 0.49 -1.35
CA ASP A 157 -15.29 -0.78 -1.55
C ASP A 157 -14.93 -1.45 -2.88
N CYS A 158 -14.27 -0.75 -3.81
CA CYS A 158 -13.68 -1.39 -4.98
C CYS A 158 -12.50 -2.31 -4.63
N ALA A 159 -11.87 -2.14 -3.46
CA ALA A 159 -10.87 -3.09 -2.95
C ALA A 159 -11.60 -4.23 -2.22
N GLU A 160 -12.01 -5.23 -2.99
CA GLU A 160 -12.85 -6.34 -2.53
C GLU A 160 -12.08 -7.33 -1.67
N ILE A 161 -10.88 -7.70 -2.11
CA ILE A 161 -10.01 -8.68 -1.43
C ILE A 161 -8.59 -8.12 -1.42
N MET A 162 -7.97 -8.06 -0.25
CA MET A 162 -6.61 -7.59 -0.05
C MET A 162 -5.86 -8.66 0.72
N TRP A 163 -4.75 -9.16 0.19
CA TRP A 163 -3.97 -10.19 0.87
C TRP A 163 -2.49 -9.96 0.67
N ASN A 164 -1.68 -10.60 1.50
CA ASN A 164 -0.25 -10.69 1.23
C ASN A 164 0.16 -12.13 1.01
N GLU A 165 1.19 -12.28 0.21
CA GLU A 165 1.99 -13.49 0.13
C GLU A 165 3.39 -13.18 0.67
N GLN A 166 4.34 -14.07 0.39
CA GLN A 166 5.68 -13.99 0.95
C GLN A 166 6.34 -12.65 0.65
N ASN A 167 6.51 -12.33 -0.62
CA ASN A 167 7.18 -11.11 -1.09
C ASN A 167 6.24 -10.13 -1.80
N TRP A 168 4.93 -10.34 -1.68
CA TRP A 168 3.93 -9.57 -2.43
C TRP A 168 2.76 -9.14 -1.55
N THR A 169 2.23 -7.96 -1.83
CA THR A 169 0.96 -7.50 -1.27
C THR A 169 0.03 -7.21 -2.44
N LEU A 170 -1.16 -7.80 -2.41
CA LEU A 170 -2.10 -7.83 -3.52
C LEU A 170 -3.43 -7.20 -3.11
N VAL A 171 -4.06 -6.55 -4.08
CA VAL A 171 -5.43 -6.06 -4.00
C VAL A 171 -6.18 -6.49 -5.24
N SER A 172 -7.34 -7.10 -5.04
CA SER A 172 -8.32 -7.41 -6.08
C SER A 172 -9.42 -6.37 -6.09
N MET A 173 -9.81 -5.97 -7.30
CA MET A 173 -10.90 -5.05 -7.56
C MET A 173 -11.74 -5.51 -8.76
N PRO A 174 -12.99 -5.04 -8.91
CA PRO A 174 -13.84 -5.41 -10.03
C PRO A 174 -13.19 -5.11 -11.39
N ILE A 175 -13.41 -5.97 -12.39
CA ILE A 175 -12.87 -5.75 -13.76
C ILE A 175 -13.50 -4.54 -14.48
N SER A 176 -14.61 -4.02 -13.93
CA SER A 176 -15.26 -2.78 -14.35
C SER A 176 -14.59 -1.52 -13.79
N SER A 177 -13.50 -1.68 -13.02
CA SER A 177 -12.80 -0.56 -12.38
C SER A 177 -12.29 0.48 -13.37
N THR A 178 -12.46 1.74 -12.99
CA THR A 178 -12.10 2.93 -13.75
C THR A 178 -10.69 3.41 -13.42
N ARG A 179 -10.22 4.40 -14.19
CA ARG A 179 -8.89 5.02 -14.00
C ARG A 179 -8.67 5.52 -12.56
N THR A 180 -9.66 6.20 -11.98
CA THR A 180 -9.57 6.75 -10.62
C THR A 180 -9.50 5.64 -9.59
N GLN A 181 -10.25 4.55 -9.80
CA GLN A 181 -10.22 3.37 -8.93
C GLN A 181 -8.88 2.63 -9.02
N TRP A 182 -8.20 2.62 -10.18
CA TRP A 182 -6.84 2.08 -10.28
C TRP A 182 -5.84 2.91 -9.47
N ASP A 183 -5.95 4.25 -9.51
CA ASP A 183 -5.12 5.15 -8.70
C ASP A 183 -5.39 4.96 -7.20
N GLU A 184 -6.65 4.78 -6.81
CA GLU A 184 -7.05 4.47 -5.43
C GLU A 184 -6.56 3.08 -5.00
N GLY A 185 -6.63 2.08 -5.87
CA GLY A 185 -6.10 0.75 -5.63
C GLY A 185 -4.59 0.77 -5.40
N LEU A 186 -3.84 1.55 -6.19
CA LEU A 186 -2.41 1.78 -5.96
C LEU A 186 -2.11 2.43 -4.60
N ARG A 187 -2.95 3.36 -4.13
CA ARG A 187 -2.79 3.93 -2.78
C ARG A 187 -3.13 2.90 -1.71
N THR A 188 -4.20 2.14 -1.91
CA THR A 188 -4.72 1.13 -0.99
C THR A 188 -3.71 0.01 -0.79
N VAL A 189 -3.13 -0.54 -1.86
CA VAL A 189 -2.10 -1.60 -1.77
C VAL A 189 -0.86 -1.12 -1.02
N ARG A 190 -0.45 0.15 -1.19
CA ARG A 190 0.68 0.73 -0.46
C ARG A 190 0.38 0.88 1.02
N GLN A 191 -0.78 1.45 1.36
CA GLN A 191 -1.22 1.60 2.75
C GLN A 191 -1.32 0.24 3.44
N PHE A 192 -1.91 -0.75 2.76
CA PHE A 192 -2.01 -2.10 3.27
C PHE A 192 -0.62 -2.75 3.43
N ASN A 193 0.27 -2.60 2.46
CA ASN A 193 1.66 -3.07 2.56
C ASN A 193 2.38 -2.45 3.77
N ASP A 194 2.22 -1.15 3.99
CA ASP A 194 2.82 -0.43 5.12
C ASP A 194 2.31 -0.94 6.48
N LEU A 195 1.02 -1.24 6.59
CA LEU A 195 0.43 -1.85 7.80
C LEU A 195 0.97 -3.25 8.05
N LEU A 196 1.19 -4.03 7.00
CA LEU A 196 1.71 -5.39 7.09
C LEU A 196 3.24 -5.48 7.28
N ARG A 197 3.95 -4.36 7.44
CA ARG A 197 5.39 -4.38 7.76
C ARG A 197 5.69 -4.89 9.16
N VAL A 198 4.69 -4.93 10.04
CA VAL A 198 4.82 -5.44 11.41
C VAL A 198 4.77 -6.98 11.50
N LEU A 199 4.52 -7.65 10.37
CA LEU A 199 4.55 -9.10 10.31
C LEU A 199 5.98 -9.63 10.53
N PRO A 200 6.14 -10.80 11.17
CA PRO A 200 7.45 -11.36 11.41
C PRO A 200 8.18 -11.60 10.07
N PRO A 201 9.46 -11.20 9.97
CA PRO A 201 10.23 -11.50 8.78
C PRO A 201 10.41 -13.01 8.64
N LEU A 202 10.76 -13.45 7.43
CA LEU A 202 11.23 -14.81 7.22
C LEU A 202 12.38 -15.10 8.19
N PRO A 203 12.40 -16.27 8.85
CA PRO A 203 13.60 -16.71 9.55
C PRO A 203 14.73 -16.67 8.53
N GLN A 204 15.78 -15.92 8.83
CA GLN A 204 16.99 -15.95 8.02
C GLN A 204 17.56 -17.36 8.20
N ASP A 205 17.57 -18.15 7.13
CA ASP A 205 18.44 -19.32 7.12
C ASP A 205 19.86 -18.78 7.34
N GLU A 206 20.48 -19.17 8.45
CA GLU A 206 21.78 -18.64 8.90
C GLU A 206 22.93 -18.90 7.92
N THR A 207 22.66 -19.47 6.76
CA THR A 207 23.61 -19.70 5.66
C THR A 207 24.17 -18.41 5.05
N SER A 208 23.62 -17.23 5.35
CA SER A 208 24.19 -15.94 4.93
C SER A 208 24.94 -15.20 6.05
N ALA A 209 24.93 -15.71 7.29
CA ALA A 209 25.68 -15.15 8.40
C ALA A 209 27.12 -15.72 8.50
N GLU A 210 27.47 -16.73 7.70
CA GLU A 210 28.83 -17.30 7.64
C GLU A 210 29.83 -16.49 6.81
N SER A 211 29.43 -15.35 6.21
CA SER A 211 30.36 -14.42 5.55
C SER A 211 30.85 -13.29 6.46
N ALA A 212 30.38 -13.23 7.71
CA ALA A 212 31.02 -12.43 8.75
C ALA A 212 32.02 -13.33 9.46
N GLU A 213 33.31 -13.10 9.22
CA GLU A 213 34.42 -13.87 9.78
C GLU A 213 34.22 -14.23 11.26
N PRO A 214 34.39 -15.50 11.65
CA PRO A 214 34.32 -15.88 13.05
C PRO A 214 35.53 -15.29 13.78
N ALA A 215 35.28 -14.33 14.66
CA ALA A 215 36.24 -13.90 15.66
C ALA A 215 36.71 -15.15 16.42
N ARG A 216 37.99 -15.46 16.23
CA ARG A 216 38.65 -16.67 16.71
C ARG A 216 38.43 -16.88 18.21
N ASN A 217 37.96 -18.08 18.52
CA ASN A 217 38.07 -18.79 19.78
C ASN A 217 39.08 -18.19 20.78
N ALA A 218 38.59 -17.62 21.87
CA ALA A 218 39.32 -17.54 23.14
C ALA A 218 38.56 -18.41 24.15
N ALA A 219 39.16 -19.55 24.50
CA ALA A 219 38.62 -20.54 25.41
C ALA A 219 38.61 -20.05 26.89
N PRO A 220 37.80 -20.66 27.77
CA PRO A 220 37.47 -20.15 29.10
C PRO A 220 38.40 -20.71 30.19
N GLY A 221 38.75 -19.92 31.21
CA GLY A 221 39.52 -20.44 32.35
C GLY A 221 39.89 -19.46 33.47
N ARG A 222 39.02 -19.41 34.49
CA ARG A 222 39.29 -19.32 35.95
C ARG A 222 39.88 -18.02 36.59
N PRO A 223 39.38 -17.59 37.78
CA PRO A 223 39.81 -16.37 38.47
C PRO A 223 40.88 -16.61 39.54
N LEU A 224 41.71 -15.59 39.83
CA LEU A 224 42.47 -15.48 41.09
C LEU A 224 42.85 -14.02 41.39
N ALA A 225 42.69 -13.64 42.65
CA ALA A 225 42.90 -12.30 43.19
C ALA A 225 44.37 -12.01 43.60
N SER A 226 44.69 -10.71 43.60
CA SER A 226 45.69 -9.97 44.41
C SER A 226 47.18 -10.37 44.37
N ALA A 227 48.06 -9.41 44.02
CA ALA A 227 49.03 -8.80 44.94
C ALA A 227 50.05 -7.87 44.23
N ARG A 228 50.22 -6.68 44.85
CA ARG A 228 51.45 -5.86 45.01
C ARG A 228 51.98 -4.96 43.87
N GLN A 229 51.74 -3.66 44.08
CA GLN A 229 52.72 -2.58 44.28
C GLN A 229 53.98 -2.50 43.38
N ALA A 230 54.08 -1.38 42.68
CA ALA A 230 55.33 -0.63 42.54
C ALA A 230 55.02 0.88 42.48
N GLU A 231 55.54 1.61 43.47
CA GLU A 231 55.55 3.08 43.65
C GLU A 231 56.38 3.82 42.60
N LEU A 232 56.12 5.14 42.43
CA LEU A 232 57.08 6.27 42.29
C LEU A 232 56.36 7.59 41.84
N PRO A 233 56.89 8.82 42.04
CA PRO A 233 56.52 9.77 43.11
C PRO A 233 55.96 11.15 42.61
N PRO A 234 55.56 12.09 43.51
CA PRO A 234 54.74 13.25 43.13
C PRO A 234 55.56 14.47 42.70
N ARG A 235 55.08 15.21 41.70
CA ARG A 235 55.66 16.50 41.27
C ARG A 235 54.97 17.66 42.01
N ARG A 236 55.79 18.39 42.77
CA ARG A 236 55.46 19.55 43.60
C ARG A 236 55.13 20.78 42.74
N ALA A 237 54.20 21.59 43.26
CA ALA A 237 53.71 22.84 42.71
C ALA A 237 54.77 23.95 42.65
N GLN A 238 54.61 24.85 41.68
CA GLN A 238 55.14 26.21 41.70
C GLN A 238 54.02 27.19 41.36
N VAL A 239 53.88 28.21 42.20
CA VAL A 239 52.90 29.31 42.20
C VAL A 239 53.60 30.55 41.64
N ASP A 240 52.87 31.41 40.90
CA ASP A 240 52.89 32.89 40.97
C ASP A 240 51.99 33.55 39.88
N PRO A 241 51.58 34.84 39.97
CA PRO A 241 50.35 35.28 40.67
C PRO A 241 49.50 36.32 39.89
N ALA A 242 48.38 36.76 40.50
CA ALA A 242 47.54 37.95 40.16
C ALA A 242 46.73 37.90 38.84
N ALA A 243 45.49 38.36 38.71
CA ALA A 243 44.46 38.94 39.55
C ALA A 243 43.14 38.58 38.82
N GLY A 244 42.09 38.10 39.48
CA GLY A 244 41.08 38.98 40.06
C GLY A 244 39.96 39.30 39.05
N LEU A 245 38.75 38.83 39.37
CA LEU A 245 37.41 39.34 39.01
C LEU A 245 36.48 38.33 38.30
N ILE A 246 35.60 37.76 39.11
CA ILE A 246 34.27 37.29 38.71
C ILE A 246 33.36 38.54 38.67
N PRO A 247 32.51 38.73 37.64
CA PRO A 247 31.07 38.70 37.90
C PRO A 247 30.19 38.06 36.80
N ASP A 248 29.28 37.22 37.29
CA ASP A 248 27.82 37.15 37.01
C ASP A 248 27.27 36.63 35.65
N PRO A 249 26.30 35.68 35.66
CA PRO A 249 25.68 35.12 34.46
C PRO A 249 24.37 35.84 34.15
N ALA A 250 24.42 36.83 33.27
CA ALA A 250 23.21 37.40 32.67
C ALA A 250 23.46 37.80 31.22
N ARG A 251 23.31 36.85 30.30
CA ARG A 251 23.11 37.18 28.88
C ARG A 251 22.06 36.27 28.26
N ARG A 252 20.79 36.67 28.44
CA ARG A 252 19.70 36.29 27.54
C ARG A 252 20.08 36.78 26.15
N VAL A 253 20.16 35.86 25.19
CA VAL A 253 20.21 36.19 23.78
C VAL A 253 18.82 36.69 23.39
N ALA A 254 18.70 37.99 23.19
CA ALA A 254 17.51 38.62 22.60
C ALA A 254 17.69 38.67 21.08
N GLU A 255 16.61 38.33 20.37
CA GLU A 255 16.46 38.38 18.91
C GLU A 255 16.82 39.75 18.31
N PRO A 256 17.32 39.80 17.06
CA PRO A 256 17.33 41.04 16.31
C PRO A 256 15.93 41.36 15.78
N VAL A 257 15.38 42.44 16.33
CA VAL A 257 14.16 43.16 15.91
C VAL A 257 14.22 43.48 14.41
N ARG A 258 13.23 42.97 13.67
CA ARG A 258 12.97 43.32 12.28
C ARG A 258 12.29 44.69 12.25
N ARG A 259 12.94 45.65 11.60
CA ARG A 259 12.49 47.03 11.38
C ARG A 259 11.11 47.06 10.69
N GLU A 260 10.12 47.64 11.38
CA GLU A 260 8.87 48.12 10.80
C GLU A 260 9.15 49.33 9.91
N GLU A 261 8.76 49.25 8.65
CA GLU A 261 8.59 50.41 7.77
C GLU A 261 7.18 50.37 7.17
N GLY A 262 6.38 51.37 7.54
CA GLY A 262 5.62 52.18 6.59
C GLY A 262 4.47 51.52 5.83
N ARG A 263 3.31 51.49 6.48
CA ARG A 263 1.97 51.48 5.86
C ARG A 263 1.81 52.65 4.87
N PRO A 264 1.05 52.45 3.77
CA PRO A 264 -0.10 53.33 3.57
C PRO A 264 -1.40 52.56 3.32
N GLU A 265 -2.47 53.13 3.83
CA GLU A 265 -3.86 52.68 3.74
C GLU A 265 -4.45 52.85 2.34
N GLY A 266 -5.40 51.95 2.03
CA GLY A 266 -6.64 52.33 1.36
C GLY A 266 -6.79 51.85 -0.07
N VAL A 267 -7.50 50.73 -0.27
CA VAL A 267 -8.76 50.64 -1.04
C VAL A 267 -9.48 49.35 -0.63
N ARG A 268 -10.57 49.48 0.13
CA ARG A 268 -11.52 48.39 0.44
C ARG A 268 -12.37 48.11 -0.80
N ARG A 269 -12.38 46.87 -1.30
CA ARG A 269 -13.38 46.37 -2.26
C ARG A 269 -14.63 45.90 -1.51
N PRO A 270 -15.85 46.30 -1.90
CA PRO A 270 -17.09 45.81 -1.28
C PRO A 270 -17.52 44.44 -1.84
N PRO A 271 -18.32 43.66 -1.08
CA PRO A 271 -18.83 42.35 -1.51
C PRO A 271 -20.01 42.48 -2.49
N PRO A 272 -20.27 41.50 -3.37
CA PRO A 272 -21.40 41.56 -4.28
C PRO A 272 -22.71 41.34 -3.52
N ALA A 273 -23.54 42.39 -3.54
CA ALA A 273 -24.92 42.36 -3.06
C ALA A 273 -25.81 41.53 -4.01
N GLY A 274 -26.70 40.74 -3.40
CA GLY A 274 -27.70 39.93 -4.07
C GLY A 274 -28.67 40.73 -4.95
N ARG A 275 -29.19 40.06 -5.98
CA ARG A 275 -30.26 40.56 -6.83
C ARG A 275 -31.49 39.68 -6.64
N ASN A 276 -32.45 40.21 -5.90
CA ASN A 276 -33.81 39.69 -5.81
C ASN A 276 -34.62 40.12 -7.04
N GLY A 277 -35.54 39.24 -7.48
CA GLY A 277 -36.88 39.65 -7.94
C GLY A 277 -37.16 39.74 -9.44
N ARG A 278 -37.61 38.63 -10.05
CA ARG A 278 -38.74 38.58 -11.01
C ARG A 278 -39.46 37.23 -10.81
N GLN A 279 -40.53 37.25 -10.00
CA GLN A 279 -41.93 37.13 -10.40
C GLN A 279 -42.41 35.68 -10.56
N ALA A 280 -43.17 35.25 -9.55
CA ALA A 280 -44.05 34.11 -9.59
C ALA A 280 -45.26 34.40 -10.48
N SER A 281 -45.72 33.39 -11.22
CA SER A 281 -47.06 33.33 -11.78
C SER A 281 -47.72 32.05 -11.27
N ASN A 282 -48.37 32.17 -10.11
CA ASN A 282 -49.49 31.31 -9.73
C ASN A 282 -50.73 31.86 -10.42
N PHE A 283 -51.39 31.04 -11.24
CA PHE A 283 -52.81 31.19 -11.54
C PHE A 283 -53.46 29.83 -11.31
N GLN A 284 -54.29 29.77 -10.27
CA GLN A 284 -55.41 28.84 -10.16
C GLN A 284 -56.65 29.59 -10.68
N HIS A 285 -57.32 29.01 -11.67
CA HIS A 285 -58.75 28.79 -11.70
C HIS A 285 -59.06 27.67 -12.69
#